data_AF-A0A945WHW4-F1
#
_entry.id   AF-A0A945WHW4-F1
#
_cell.length_a   1.000
_cell.length_b   1.000
_cell.length_c   1.000
_cell.angle_alpha   90.00
_cell.angle_beta   90.00
_cell.angle_gamma   90.00
#
_symmetry.space_group_name_H-M   'P 1'
#
loop_
_entity.id
_entity.type
_entity.pdbx_description
1 polymer ?
#
loop_
_entity_poly.entity_id
_entity_poly.type
_entity_poly.pdbx_seq_one_letter_code
_entity_poly.pdbx_strand_id
1 'polypeptide(L)'
;MKRHLLTIVVLFMMIPVGLRAQLDPVSLALRAYQNKDLPKARELIEIATGDDNYNNQAKTWYFRGYIYKDIYSANKQTKDGRESRQQAIESFFKAVEYDTKEEFKADCYKALNFLAATLYNEAARALDSANFDVAVDYFEQHKEIQCIVTPGIDWTERTIDFKLYMASKYSHLFDNPRPGDDPDELGQGIIRIYNEVLDLDSDNVQANYNLAIHYYNQGVSIIENMDYELDFEELFTIQATVMELFGSALPNMLKAYKLNPYRKETLVGLSGIYFGLNDIESSEHYQEELKKLEEKEQN
;
A
#
# COMPACT_ATOMS: atom_id res chain seq x y z
N MET A 1 -99.85 28.27 3.30
CA MET A 1 -99.48 26.88 3.66
C MET A 1 -98.95 26.16 2.42
N LYS A 2 -97.93 25.29 2.60
CA LYS A 2 -97.07 24.56 1.61
C LYS A 2 -95.67 25.22 1.48
N ARG A 3 -94.71 25.00 2.41
CA ARG A 3 -93.88 23.81 2.72
C ARG A 3 -93.03 23.29 1.54
N HIS A 4 -91.73 23.60 1.63
CA HIS A 4 -90.50 22.86 1.24
C HIS A 4 -90.36 22.41 -0.23
N LEU A 5 -89.22 22.59 -0.90
CA LEU A 5 -87.98 21.87 -0.63
C LEU A 5 -86.80 22.62 -1.26
N LEU A 6 -85.78 22.96 -0.46
CA LEU A 6 -84.50 23.47 -0.91
C LEU A 6 -83.58 22.25 -1.13
N THR A 7 -83.35 21.85 -2.37
CA THR A 7 -82.44 20.75 -2.69
C THR A 7 -81.01 21.28 -2.67
N ILE A 8 -80.35 21.20 -1.51
CA ILE A 8 -78.90 21.44 -1.40
C ILE A 8 -78.21 20.20 -1.98
N VAL A 9 -77.69 20.32 -3.20
CA VAL A 9 -76.72 19.36 -3.75
C VAL A 9 -75.39 19.63 -3.07
N VAL A 10 -75.15 18.98 -1.93
CA VAL A 10 -73.80 18.89 -1.36
C VAL A 10 -73.03 17.89 -2.21
N LEU A 11 -72.32 18.40 -3.21
CA LEU A 11 -71.31 17.65 -3.94
C LEU A 11 -70.15 17.40 -2.98
N PHE A 12 -70.20 16.30 -2.22
CA PHE A 12 -69.04 15.73 -1.55
C PHE A 12 -68.07 15.28 -2.65
N MET A 13 -67.21 16.18 -3.12
CA MET A 13 -65.97 15.76 -3.76
C MET A 13 -65.17 15.03 -2.68
N MET A 14 -65.34 13.70 -2.63
CA MET A 14 -64.28 12.85 -2.11
C MET A 14 -63.04 13.20 -2.91
N ILE A 15 -62.15 13.98 -2.32
CA ILE A 15 -60.76 14.00 -2.74
C ILE A 15 -60.36 12.53 -2.67
N PRO A 16 -60.00 11.87 -3.79
CA PRO A 16 -59.33 10.62 -3.66
C PRO A 16 -58.04 10.95 -2.92
N VAL A 17 -57.98 10.58 -1.63
CA VAL A 17 -56.72 10.39 -0.93
C VAL A 17 -56.08 9.18 -1.61
N GLY A 18 -55.65 9.40 -2.86
CA GLY A 18 -54.68 8.55 -3.50
C GLY A 18 -53.47 8.69 -2.62
N LEU A 19 -53.23 7.68 -1.80
CA LEU A 19 -51.91 7.36 -1.27
C LEU A 19 -50.96 7.33 -2.46
N ARG A 20 -50.43 8.49 -2.85
CA ARG A 20 -49.16 8.56 -3.55
C ARG A 20 -48.12 8.21 -2.51
N ALA A 21 -48.02 6.93 -2.18
CA ALA A 21 -46.79 6.39 -1.64
C ALA A 21 -45.78 6.47 -2.79
N GLN A 22 -45.22 7.66 -3.01
CA GLN A 22 -44.02 7.79 -3.81
C GLN A 22 -43.00 6.90 -3.12
N LEU A 23 -42.47 5.91 -3.85
CA LEU A 23 -41.44 5.01 -3.31
C LEU A 23 -40.34 5.88 -2.69
N ASP A 24 -39.88 5.47 -1.51
CA ASP A 24 -38.79 6.14 -0.83
C ASP A 24 -37.53 6.18 -1.72
N PRO A 25 -36.65 7.18 -1.56
CA PRO A 25 -35.50 7.36 -2.44
C PRO A 25 -34.56 6.14 -2.46
N VAL A 26 -34.46 5.39 -1.36
CA VAL A 26 -33.65 4.15 -1.29
C VAL A 26 -34.25 3.06 -2.17
N SER A 27 -35.57 2.83 -2.10
CA SER A 27 -36.27 1.89 -2.97
C SER A 27 -36.21 2.28 -4.44
N LEU A 28 -36.30 3.58 -4.75
CA LEU A 28 -36.11 4.08 -6.12
C LEU A 28 -34.69 3.84 -6.62
N ALA A 29 -33.67 4.11 -5.80
CA ALA A 29 -32.28 3.86 -6.13
C ALA A 29 -32.02 2.37 -6.40
N LEU A 30 -32.58 1.49 -5.55
CA LEU A 30 -32.47 0.04 -5.73
C LEU A 30 -33.09 -0.42 -7.04
N ARG A 31 -34.27 0.11 -7.40
CA ARG A 31 -34.91 -0.22 -8.68
C ARG A 31 -34.07 0.22 -9.88
N ALA A 32 -33.50 1.43 -9.83
CA ALA A 32 -32.58 1.90 -10.87
C ALA A 32 -31.32 1.01 -10.97
N TYR A 33 -30.76 0.63 -9.83
CA TYR A 33 -29.61 -0.26 -9.73
C TYR A 33 -29.90 -1.66 -10.31
N GLN A 34 -31.06 -2.24 -10.00
CA GLN A 34 -31.51 -3.52 -10.57
C GLN A 34 -31.68 -3.45 -12.09
N ASN A 35 -32.10 -2.29 -12.61
CA ASN A 35 -32.20 -2.02 -14.05
C ASN A 35 -30.85 -1.66 -14.70
N LYS A 36 -29.73 -1.73 -13.96
CA LYS A 36 -28.37 -1.36 -14.40
C LYS A 36 -28.21 0.10 -14.81
N ASP A 37 -29.14 0.97 -14.42
CA ASP A 37 -29.02 2.41 -14.59
C ASP A 37 -28.21 3.00 -13.42
N LEU A 38 -26.88 2.84 -13.50
CA LEU A 38 -25.95 3.31 -12.47
C LEU A 38 -25.97 4.83 -12.28
N PRO A 39 -26.06 5.68 -13.33
CA PRO A 39 -26.20 7.13 -13.16
C PRO A 39 -27.46 7.49 -12.36
N LYS A 40 -28.61 6.89 -12.69
CA LYS A 40 -29.84 7.20 -11.96
C LYS A 40 -29.84 6.64 -10.55
N ALA A 41 -29.27 5.45 -10.34
CA ALA A 41 -29.09 4.86 -9.02
C ALA A 41 -28.22 5.75 -8.13
N ARG A 42 -27.11 6.29 -8.68
CA ARG A 42 -26.23 7.24 -8.00
C ARG A 42 -26.98 8.50 -7.57
N GLU A 43 -27.70 9.14 -8.48
CA GLU A 43 -28.49 10.34 -8.18
C GLU A 43 -29.48 10.10 -7.03
N LEU A 44 -30.24 9.01 -7.11
CA LEU A 44 -31.29 8.70 -6.13
C LEU A 44 -30.72 8.31 -4.76
N ILE A 45 -29.59 7.60 -4.72
CA ILE A 45 -28.99 7.19 -3.45
C ILE A 45 -28.32 8.38 -2.74
N GLU A 46 -27.76 9.35 -3.47
CA GLU A 46 -27.26 10.59 -2.87
C GLU A 46 -28.38 11.45 -2.29
N ILE A 47 -29.58 11.44 -2.89
CA ILE A 47 -30.75 12.10 -2.30
C ILE A 47 -31.09 11.44 -0.95
N ALA A 48 -31.05 10.10 -0.88
CA ALA A 48 -31.33 9.39 0.37
C ALA A 48 -30.28 9.67 1.46
N THR A 49 -29.00 9.78 1.10
CA THR A 49 -27.93 10.05 2.08
C THR A 49 -27.95 11.48 2.62
N GLY A 50 -28.56 12.42 1.88
CA GLY A 50 -28.80 13.79 2.33
C GLY A 50 -30.07 14.00 3.17
N ASP A 51 -30.92 12.99 3.33
CA ASP A 51 -32.17 13.07 4.08
C ASP A 51 -32.05 12.39 5.45
N ASP A 52 -32.34 13.13 6.52
CA ASP A 52 -32.24 12.69 7.92
C ASP A 52 -33.12 11.48 8.25
N ASN A 53 -34.14 11.20 7.44
CA ASN A 53 -34.97 10.00 7.60
C ASN A 53 -34.24 8.73 7.16
N TYR A 54 -33.22 8.83 6.29
CA TYR A 54 -32.56 7.68 5.66
C TYR A 54 -31.04 7.61 5.91
N ASN A 55 -30.39 8.73 6.25
CA ASN A 55 -28.94 8.80 6.43
C ASN A 55 -28.40 8.07 7.67
N ASN A 56 -29.26 7.66 8.59
CA ASN A 56 -28.93 6.85 9.77
C ASN A 56 -29.31 5.35 9.59
N GLN A 57 -29.76 4.95 8.40
CA GLN A 57 -30.14 3.57 8.11
C GLN A 57 -28.99 2.83 7.45
N ALA A 58 -28.59 1.68 8.02
CA ALA A 58 -27.56 0.81 7.45
C ALA A 58 -27.83 0.43 5.98
N LYS A 59 -29.10 0.15 5.66
CA LYS A 59 -29.56 -0.22 4.31
C LYS A 59 -29.26 0.85 3.25
N THR A 60 -29.35 2.13 3.61
CA THR A 60 -29.06 3.25 2.70
C THR A 60 -27.59 3.20 2.27
N TRP A 61 -26.69 3.12 3.24
CA TRP A 61 -25.25 3.05 3.00
C TRP A 61 -24.82 1.73 2.36
N TYR A 62 -25.48 0.63 2.71
CA TYR A 62 -25.27 -0.67 2.07
C TYR A 62 -25.49 -0.58 0.56
N PHE A 63 -26.64 -0.06 0.11
CA PHE A 63 -26.91 0.06 -1.32
C PHE A 63 -26.03 1.11 -2.00
N ARG A 64 -25.75 2.22 -1.33
CA ARG A 64 -24.77 3.21 -1.83
C ARG A 64 -23.43 2.54 -2.12
N GLY A 65 -22.93 1.71 -1.19
CA GLY A 65 -21.70 0.97 -1.36
C GLY A 65 -21.68 0.10 -2.61
N TYR A 66 -22.72 -0.68 -2.86
CA TYR A 66 -22.82 -1.52 -4.06
C TYR A 66 -22.95 -0.73 -5.36
N ILE A 67 -23.73 0.37 -5.35
CA ILE A 67 -23.87 1.25 -6.53
C ILE A 67 -22.50 1.81 -6.92
N TYR A 68 -21.76 2.39 -5.96
CA TYR A 68 -20.43 2.94 -6.22
C TYR A 68 -19.39 1.87 -6.55
N LYS A 69 -19.47 0.67 -5.95
CA LYS A 69 -18.59 -0.46 -6.31
C LYS A 69 -18.77 -0.90 -7.76
N ASP A 70 -20.00 -0.90 -8.26
CA ASP A 70 -20.30 -1.27 -9.64
C ASP A 70 -19.91 -0.16 -10.62
N ILE A 71 -20.06 1.11 -10.24
CA ILE A 71 -19.52 2.25 -10.99
C ILE A 71 -17.99 2.13 -11.10
N TYR A 72 -17.30 1.89 -9.99
CA TYR A 72 -15.85 1.63 -10.00
C TYR A 72 -15.50 0.48 -10.95
N SER A 73 -16.26 -0.61 -10.89
CA SER A 73 -16.03 -1.80 -11.72
C SER A 73 -16.21 -1.52 -13.22
N ALA A 74 -17.11 -0.61 -13.60
CA ALA A 74 -17.35 -0.20 -14.98
C ALA A 74 -16.29 0.79 -15.50
N ASN A 75 -15.78 1.66 -14.62
CA ASN A 75 -14.91 2.79 -14.98
C ASN A 75 -13.49 2.64 -14.41
N LYS A 76 -12.96 1.42 -14.31
CA LYS A 76 -11.63 1.14 -13.74
C LYS A 76 -10.57 2.04 -14.39
N GLN A 77 -9.63 2.54 -13.59
CA GLN A 77 -8.54 3.43 -14.00
C GLN A 77 -8.90 4.88 -14.36
N THR A 78 -10.19 5.24 -14.42
CA THR A 78 -10.61 6.64 -14.57
C THR A 78 -10.60 7.38 -13.23
N LYS A 79 -10.64 8.72 -13.27
CA LYS A 79 -10.83 9.55 -12.07
C LYS A 79 -12.16 9.21 -11.36
N ASP A 80 -13.27 9.14 -12.10
CA ASP A 80 -14.60 8.76 -11.57
C ASP A 80 -14.57 7.36 -10.93
N GLY A 81 -13.84 6.42 -11.53
CA GLY A 81 -13.65 5.08 -10.96
C GLY A 81 -12.94 5.12 -9.61
N ARG A 82 -11.80 5.84 -9.51
CA ARG A 82 -11.06 5.98 -8.24
C ARG A 82 -11.89 6.63 -7.15
N GLU A 83 -12.57 7.73 -7.47
CA GLU A 83 -13.49 8.41 -6.54
C GLU A 83 -14.63 7.47 -6.11
N SER A 84 -15.19 6.72 -7.05
CA SER A 84 -16.25 5.76 -6.76
C SER A 84 -15.79 4.60 -5.86
N ARG A 85 -14.54 4.13 -6.00
CA ARG A 85 -13.99 3.16 -5.05
C ARG A 85 -13.96 3.72 -3.63
N GLN A 86 -13.52 4.97 -3.46
CA GLN A 86 -13.48 5.62 -2.15
C GLN A 86 -14.88 5.76 -1.56
N GLN A 87 -15.84 6.23 -2.37
CA GLN A 87 -17.24 6.35 -1.96
C GLN A 87 -17.84 5.00 -1.59
N ALA A 88 -17.48 3.91 -2.28
CA ALA A 88 -17.92 2.57 -1.92
C ALA A 88 -17.37 2.13 -0.55
N ILE A 89 -16.07 2.33 -0.30
CA ILE A 89 -15.42 1.99 0.99
C ILE A 89 -16.09 2.74 2.14
N GLU A 90 -16.23 4.07 2.03
CA GLU A 90 -16.87 4.91 3.05
C GLU A 90 -18.30 4.44 3.34
N SER A 91 -19.04 4.11 2.27
CA SER A 91 -20.43 3.63 2.41
C SER A 91 -20.50 2.29 3.12
N PHE A 92 -19.59 1.36 2.84
CA PHE A 92 -19.58 0.07 3.53
C PHE A 92 -19.18 0.21 5.00
N PHE A 93 -18.27 1.12 5.35
CA PHE A 93 -17.97 1.41 6.75
C PHE A 93 -19.17 2.00 7.49
N LYS A 94 -19.86 3.00 6.93
CA LYS A 94 -21.10 3.54 7.51
C LYS A 94 -22.21 2.48 7.61
N ALA A 95 -22.33 1.61 6.60
CA ALA A 95 -23.30 0.53 6.64
C ALA A 95 -23.04 -0.39 7.85
N VAL A 96 -21.78 -0.80 8.07
CA VAL A 96 -21.38 -1.62 9.23
C VAL A 96 -21.61 -0.88 10.55
N GLU A 97 -21.33 0.42 10.61
CA GLU A 97 -21.53 1.26 11.81
C GLU A 97 -23.01 1.31 12.23
N TYR A 98 -23.92 1.52 11.29
CA TYR A 98 -25.35 1.60 11.58
C TYR A 98 -26.04 0.23 11.70
N ASP A 99 -25.36 -0.85 11.31
CA ASP A 99 -25.92 -2.21 11.28
C ASP A 99 -25.87 -2.90 12.66
N THR A 100 -26.63 -2.35 13.61
CA THR A 100 -26.73 -2.85 14.99
C THR A 100 -27.21 -4.30 15.11
N LYS A 101 -27.82 -4.85 14.06
CA LYS A 101 -28.32 -6.23 13.98
C LYS A 101 -27.43 -7.15 13.15
N GLU A 102 -26.34 -6.63 12.60
CA GLU A 102 -25.40 -7.34 11.72
C GLU A 102 -26.06 -8.00 10.49
N GLU A 103 -27.15 -7.42 9.98
CA GLU A 103 -27.89 -7.93 8.81
C GLU A 103 -27.08 -7.80 7.50
N PHE A 104 -26.21 -6.80 7.41
CA PHE A 104 -25.42 -6.44 6.23
C PHE A 104 -23.91 -6.66 6.42
N LYS A 105 -23.44 -6.74 7.66
CA LYS A 105 -22.01 -6.80 8.02
C LYS A 105 -21.20 -7.80 7.20
N ALA A 106 -21.69 -9.04 7.07
CA ALA A 106 -20.98 -10.09 6.34
C ALA A 106 -20.80 -9.75 4.85
N ASP A 107 -21.80 -9.14 4.23
CA ASP A 107 -21.76 -8.76 2.81
C ASP A 107 -20.93 -7.49 2.59
N CYS A 108 -21.00 -6.53 3.51
CA CYS A 108 -20.09 -5.38 3.55
C CYS A 108 -18.64 -5.83 3.64
N TYR A 109 -18.31 -6.80 4.50
CA TYR A 109 -16.95 -7.32 4.65
C TYR A 109 -16.45 -8.03 3.39
N LYS A 110 -17.30 -8.79 2.69
CA LYS A 110 -16.95 -9.36 1.38
C LYS A 110 -16.65 -8.26 0.35
N ALA A 111 -17.45 -7.20 0.32
CA ALA A 111 -17.26 -6.09 -0.61
C ALA A 111 -15.99 -5.27 -0.28
N LEU A 112 -15.72 -5.03 1.01
CA LEU A 112 -14.52 -4.38 1.50
C LEU A 112 -13.26 -5.21 1.18
N ASN A 113 -13.30 -6.54 1.34
CA ASN A 113 -12.21 -7.41 0.93
C ASN A 113 -11.89 -7.30 -0.57
N PHE A 114 -12.92 -7.25 -1.41
CA PHE A 114 -12.73 -7.01 -2.85
C PHE A 114 -12.06 -5.67 -3.11
N LEU A 115 -12.53 -4.58 -2.47
CA LEU A 115 -11.97 -3.24 -2.66
C LEU A 115 -10.53 -3.14 -2.12
N ALA A 116 -10.24 -3.74 -0.97
CA ALA A 116 -8.90 -3.86 -0.41
C ALA A 116 -7.95 -4.58 -1.37
N ALA A 117 -8.38 -5.70 -1.99
CA ALA A 117 -7.56 -6.39 -2.99
C ALA A 117 -7.27 -5.49 -4.21
N THR A 118 -8.21 -4.63 -4.62
CA THR A 118 -7.95 -3.68 -5.71
C THR A 118 -6.94 -2.61 -5.33
N LEU A 119 -6.94 -2.15 -4.07
CA LEU A 119 -5.97 -1.18 -3.56
C LEU A 119 -4.56 -1.78 -3.55
N TYR A 120 -4.41 -3.01 -3.07
CA TYR A 120 -3.13 -3.72 -3.10
C TYR A 120 -2.56 -3.86 -4.52
N ASN A 121 -3.42 -4.18 -5.49
CA ASN A 121 -3.01 -4.23 -6.90
C ASN A 121 -2.58 -2.86 -7.45
N GLU A 122 -3.20 -1.76 -7.01
CA GLU A 122 -2.74 -0.41 -7.39
C GLU A 122 -1.43 -0.05 -6.70
N ALA A 123 -1.21 -0.49 -5.46
CA ALA A 123 0.07 -0.30 -4.76
C ALA A 123 1.21 -0.96 -5.54
N ALA A 124 1.02 -2.20 -5.99
CA ALA A 124 2.00 -2.92 -6.82
C ALA A 124 2.28 -2.19 -8.14
N ARG A 125 1.25 -1.73 -8.87
CA ARG A 125 1.44 -0.95 -10.11
C ARG A 125 2.15 0.38 -9.88
N ALA A 126 1.88 1.03 -8.76
CA ALA A 126 2.54 2.26 -8.38
C ALA A 126 4.03 2.03 -8.11
N LEU A 127 4.39 0.92 -7.44
CA LEU A 127 5.80 0.51 -7.29
C LEU A 127 6.48 0.22 -8.63
N ASP A 128 5.81 -0.50 -9.54
CA ASP A 128 6.33 -0.76 -10.88
C ASP A 128 6.55 0.52 -11.70
N SER A 129 5.77 1.57 -11.41
CA SER A 129 5.88 2.88 -12.05
C SER A 129 6.76 3.86 -11.28
N ALA A 130 7.44 3.42 -10.21
CA ALA A 130 8.24 4.25 -9.31
C ALA A 130 7.48 5.42 -8.65
N ASN A 131 6.16 5.28 -8.49
CA ASN A 131 5.32 6.23 -7.75
C ASN A 131 5.21 5.79 -6.29
N PHE A 132 6.30 5.93 -5.53
CA PHE A 132 6.44 5.33 -4.20
C PHE A 132 5.42 5.85 -3.17
N ASP A 133 5.20 7.16 -3.10
CA ASP A 133 4.22 7.73 -2.17
C ASP A 133 2.80 7.22 -2.44
N VAL A 134 2.43 7.11 -3.72
CA VAL A 134 1.13 6.56 -4.14
C VAL A 134 1.01 5.08 -3.80
N ALA A 135 2.12 4.33 -3.91
CA ALA A 135 2.13 2.93 -3.53
C ALA A 135 1.89 2.75 -2.02
N VAL A 136 2.57 3.54 -1.20
CA VAL A 136 2.41 3.54 0.26
C VAL A 136 0.97 3.88 0.64
N ASP A 137 0.40 4.93 0.05
CA ASP A 137 -0.98 5.35 0.34
C ASP A 137 -2.00 4.25 0.04
N TYR A 138 -1.86 3.56 -1.11
CA TYR A 138 -2.74 2.42 -1.43
C TYR A 138 -2.50 1.20 -0.54
N PHE A 139 -1.27 0.93 -0.13
CA PHE A 139 -0.96 -0.17 0.77
C PHE A 139 -1.53 0.06 2.17
N GLU A 140 -1.43 1.28 2.71
CA GLU A 140 -2.00 1.63 4.01
C GLU A 140 -3.54 1.60 3.99
N GLN A 141 -4.19 2.10 2.93
CA GLN A 141 -5.64 1.96 2.78
C GLN A 141 -6.08 0.49 2.71
N HIS A 142 -5.32 -0.36 2.00
CA HIS A 142 -5.56 -1.80 1.97
C HIS A 142 -5.50 -2.41 3.38
N LYS A 143 -4.45 -2.08 4.12
CA LYS A 143 -4.20 -2.54 5.49
C LYS A 143 -5.29 -2.08 6.45
N GLU A 144 -5.70 -0.82 6.40
CA GLU A 144 -6.78 -0.26 7.23
C GLU A 144 -8.09 -1.05 7.06
N ILE A 145 -8.51 -1.27 5.80
CA ILE A 145 -9.73 -2.04 5.51
C ILE A 145 -9.60 -3.46 6.07
N GLN A 146 -8.47 -4.12 5.86
CA GLN A 146 -8.26 -5.49 6.33
C GLN A 146 -8.22 -5.60 7.85
N CYS A 147 -7.69 -4.61 8.57
CA CYS A 147 -7.73 -4.57 10.04
C CYS A 147 -9.17 -4.51 10.57
N ILE A 148 -10.06 -3.83 9.87
CA ILE A 148 -11.49 -3.76 10.21
C ILE A 148 -12.18 -5.09 9.90
N VAL A 149 -11.91 -5.66 8.73
CA VAL A 149 -12.56 -6.90 8.28
C VAL A 149 -12.06 -8.13 9.05
N THR A 150 -10.78 -8.15 9.40
CA THR A 150 -10.11 -9.23 10.14
C THR A 150 -9.36 -8.65 11.35
N PRO A 151 -10.06 -8.34 12.45
CA PRO A 151 -9.42 -7.78 13.64
C PRO A 151 -8.30 -8.66 14.18
N GLY A 152 -7.17 -8.04 14.55
CA GLY A 152 -6.00 -8.75 15.09
C GLY A 152 -5.11 -9.43 14.06
N ILE A 153 -5.33 -9.19 12.76
CA ILE A 153 -4.43 -9.63 11.70
C ILE A 153 -3.03 -9.03 11.90
N ASP A 154 -1.99 -9.87 11.81
CA ASP A 154 -0.61 -9.42 11.81
C ASP A 154 -0.19 -8.97 10.41
N TRP A 155 0.36 -7.76 10.33
CA TRP A 155 0.81 -7.13 9.09
C TRP A 155 2.31 -7.15 8.91
N THR A 156 3.06 -7.68 9.88
CA THR A 156 4.53 -7.60 9.91
C THR A 156 5.13 -8.18 8.64
N GLU A 157 4.86 -9.45 8.34
CA GLU A 157 5.40 -10.14 7.15
C GLU A 157 5.03 -9.44 5.84
N ARG A 158 3.75 -9.09 5.63
CA ARG A 158 3.31 -8.42 4.40
C ARG A 158 3.88 -7.02 4.23
N THR A 159 4.08 -6.31 5.35
CA THR A 159 4.70 -4.99 5.36
C THR A 159 6.19 -5.11 5.00
N ILE A 160 6.87 -6.13 5.53
CA ILE A 160 8.25 -6.46 5.17
C ILE A 160 8.33 -6.76 3.67
N ASP A 161 7.47 -7.65 3.13
CA ASP A 161 7.46 -7.98 1.70
C ASP A 161 7.25 -6.76 0.81
N PHE A 162 6.28 -5.91 1.15
CA PHE A 162 6.02 -4.66 0.42
C PHE A 162 7.24 -3.74 0.44
N LYS A 163 7.88 -3.55 1.59
CA LYS A 163 9.06 -2.69 1.75
C LYS A 163 10.28 -3.26 1.03
N LEU A 164 10.54 -4.57 1.12
CA LEU A 164 11.63 -5.21 0.40
C LEU A 164 11.45 -5.07 -1.12
N TYR A 165 10.23 -5.22 -1.62
CA TYR A 165 9.94 -4.98 -3.03
C TYR A 165 10.14 -3.51 -3.41
N MET A 166 9.69 -2.57 -2.59
CA MET A 166 9.93 -1.14 -2.78
C MET A 166 11.43 -0.80 -2.79
N ALA A 167 12.21 -1.34 -1.85
CA ALA A 167 13.67 -1.18 -1.81
C ALA A 167 14.33 -1.70 -3.10
N SER A 168 13.87 -2.85 -3.63
CA SER A 168 14.39 -3.38 -4.90
C SER A 168 14.15 -2.44 -6.09
N LYS A 169 13.03 -1.71 -6.11
CA LYS A 169 12.73 -0.70 -7.14
C LYS A 169 13.59 0.54 -6.97
N TYR A 170 13.81 0.98 -5.73
CA TYR A 170 14.76 2.04 -5.42
C TYR A 170 16.18 1.68 -5.86
N SER A 171 16.67 0.47 -5.55
CA SER A 171 17.98 -0.01 -5.99
C SER A 171 18.11 -0.03 -7.52
N HIS A 172 17.08 -0.50 -8.23
CA HIS A 172 17.10 -0.47 -9.69
C HIS A 172 17.22 0.96 -10.25
N LEU A 173 16.51 1.94 -9.67
CA LEU A 173 16.62 3.35 -10.07
C LEU A 173 17.95 3.97 -9.69
N PHE A 174 18.51 3.61 -8.54
CA PHE A 174 19.83 4.06 -8.11
C PHE A 174 20.91 3.62 -9.10
N ASP A 175 20.85 2.37 -9.56
CA ASP A 175 21.78 1.83 -10.57
C ASP A 175 21.49 2.38 -11.98
N ASN A 176 20.25 2.80 -12.26
CA ASN A 176 19.79 3.24 -13.58
C ASN A 176 18.93 4.51 -13.46
N PRO A 177 19.52 5.66 -13.08
CA PRO A 177 18.76 6.88 -12.81
C PRO A 177 18.16 7.46 -14.11
N ARG A 178 16.93 7.97 -14.02
CA ARG A 178 16.26 8.68 -15.12
C ARG A 178 16.63 10.16 -15.08
N PRO A 179 16.38 10.92 -16.16
CA PRO A 179 16.54 12.37 -16.13
C PRO A 179 15.72 13.01 -15.00
N GLY A 180 16.41 13.66 -14.07
CA GLY A 180 15.81 14.34 -12.93
C GLY A 180 15.70 13.50 -11.65
N ASP A 181 16.05 12.21 -11.68
CA ASP A 181 16.24 11.44 -10.45
C ASP A 181 17.52 11.92 -9.74
N ASP A 182 17.47 12.03 -8.41
CA ASP A 182 18.61 12.37 -7.56
C ASP A 182 19.20 11.08 -6.95
N PRO A 183 20.44 10.67 -7.31
CA PRO A 183 21.08 9.49 -6.76
C PRO A 183 21.19 9.49 -5.23
N ASP A 184 21.41 10.65 -4.61
CA ASP A 184 21.55 10.76 -3.17
C ASP A 184 20.19 10.51 -2.49
N GLU A 185 19.11 11.09 -3.02
CA GLU A 185 17.75 10.82 -2.52
C GLU A 185 17.36 9.35 -2.70
N LEU A 186 17.72 8.73 -3.82
CA LEU A 186 17.49 7.31 -4.08
C LEU A 186 18.27 6.44 -3.09
N GLY A 187 19.55 6.72 -2.87
CA GLY A 187 20.38 6.01 -1.90
C GLY A 187 19.84 6.13 -0.48
N GLN A 188 19.48 7.33 -0.04
CA GLN A 188 18.84 7.54 1.27
C GLN A 188 17.47 6.85 1.37
N GLY A 189 16.73 6.76 0.28
CA GLY A 189 15.50 5.96 0.18
C GLY A 189 15.75 4.48 0.47
N ILE A 190 16.78 3.89 -0.16
CA ILE A 190 17.18 2.48 0.05
C ILE A 190 17.51 2.23 1.53
N ILE A 191 18.36 3.08 2.10
CA ILE A 191 18.80 2.99 3.50
C ILE A 191 17.59 3.07 4.44
N ARG A 192 16.73 4.08 4.26
CA ARG A 192 15.54 4.27 5.09
C ARG A 192 14.63 3.04 5.05
N ILE A 193 14.34 2.51 3.87
CA ILE A 193 13.41 1.38 3.72
C ILE A 193 13.97 0.11 4.36
N TYR A 194 15.26 -0.19 4.17
CA TYR A 194 15.85 -1.36 4.83
C TYR A 194 15.89 -1.20 6.35
N ASN A 195 16.20 -0.01 6.88
CA ASN A 195 16.12 0.23 8.32
C ASN A 195 14.69 0.02 8.85
N GLU A 196 13.68 0.51 8.14
CA GLU A 196 12.28 0.26 8.51
C GLU A 196 11.89 -1.24 8.48
N VAL A 197 12.52 -2.04 7.61
CA VAL A 197 12.36 -3.51 7.63
C VAL A 197 13.04 -4.10 8.86
N LEU A 198 14.25 -3.63 9.20
CA LEU A 198 15.01 -4.10 10.37
C LEU A 198 14.38 -3.68 11.71
N ASP A 199 13.62 -2.58 11.73
CA ASP A 199 12.80 -2.20 12.88
C ASP A 199 11.64 -3.18 13.13
N LEU A 200 11.13 -3.81 12.07
CA LEU A 200 10.07 -4.83 12.15
C LEU A 200 10.64 -6.23 12.41
N ASP A 201 11.76 -6.54 11.76
CA ASP A 201 12.48 -7.81 11.89
C ASP A 201 13.99 -7.58 11.78
N SER A 202 14.64 -7.43 12.93
CA SER A 202 16.09 -7.22 13.02
C SER A 202 16.92 -8.41 12.52
N ASP A 203 16.30 -9.59 12.41
CA ASP A 203 16.91 -10.82 11.91
C ASP A 203 16.57 -11.07 10.43
N ASN A 204 16.02 -10.07 9.72
CA ASN A 204 15.76 -10.18 8.30
C ASN A 204 17.07 -10.28 7.50
N VAL A 205 17.38 -11.49 7.02
CA VAL A 205 18.64 -11.78 6.30
C VAL A 205 18.79 -10.92 5.04
N GLN A 206 17.69 -10.72 4.30
CA GLN A 206 17.72 -9.99 3.04
C GLN A 206 17.99 -8.50 3.26
N ALA A 207 17.32 -7.87 4.23
CA ALA A 207 17.54 -6.46 4.56
C ALA A 207 18.95 -6.21 5.09
N ASN A 208 19.43 -7.03 6.04
CA ASN A 208 20.80 -6.94 6.55
C ASN A 208 21.83 -7.04 5.41
N TYR A 209 21.70 -8.07 4.56
CA TYR A 209 22.63 -8.26 3.45
C TYR A 209 22.55 -7.11 2.44
N ASN A 210 21.36 -6.76 1.96
CA ASN A 210 21.20 -5.77 0.90
C ASN A 210 21.59 -4.35 1.37
N LEU A 211 21.32 -3.99 2.63
CA LEU A 211 21.76 -2.72 3.19
C LEU A 211 23.30 -2.65 3.27
N ALA A 212 23.94 -3.75 3.69
CA ALA A 212 25.39 -3.83 3.70
C ALA A 212 26.00 -3.71 2.30
N ILE A 213 25.43 -4.40 1.31
CA ILE A 213 25.86 -4.31 -0.09
C ILE A 213 25.68 -2.90 -0.63
N HIS A 214 24.58 -2.20 -0.28
CA HIS A 214 24.36 -0.83 -0.73
C HIS A 214 25.46 0.13 -0.24
N TYR A 215 25.86 0.04 1.02
CA TYR A 215 26.99 0.83 1.54
C TYR A 215 28.33 0.42 0.93
N TYR A 216 28.59 -0.90 0.84
CA TYR A 216 29.83 -1.42 0.27
C TYR A 216 30.02 -0.98 -1.19
N ASN A 217 28.99 -1.11 -2.02
CA ASN A 217 29.06 -0.73 -3.43
C ASN A 217 29.31 0.76 -3.64
N GLN A 218 28.80 1.63 -2.76
CA GLN A 218 29.11 3.06 -2.79
C GLN A 218 30.60 3.31 -2.54
N GLY A 219 31.19 2.63 -1.54
CA GLY A 219 32.63 2.74 -1.27
C GLY A 219 33.48 2.24 -2.43
N VAL A 220 33.10 1.10 -3.02
CA VAL A 220 33.77 0.56 -4.22
C VAL A 220 33.65 1.52 -5.40
N SER A 221 32.46 2.08 -5.66
CA SER A 221 32.25 3.02 -6.76
C SER A 221 33.11 4.27 -6.63
N ILE A 222 33.30 4.80 -5.41
CA ILE A 222 34.21 5.92 -5.15
C ILE A 222 35.65 5.54 -5.52
N ILE A 223 36.12 4.36 -5.09
CA ILE A 223 37.47 3.88 -5.41
C ILE A 223 37.65 3.71 -6.92
N GLU A 224 36.69 3.08 -7.60
CA GLU A 224 36.78 2.77 -9.04
C GLU A 224 36.79 4.01 -9.93
N ASN A 225 36.13 5.09 -9.49
CA ASN A 225 36.01 6.34 -10.25
C ASN A 225 36.95 7.44 -9.75
N MET A 226 37.83 7.14 -8.79
CA MET A 226 38.81 8.09 -8.26
C MET A 226 39.87 8.42 -9.30
N ASP A 227 40.24 9.70 -9.42
CA ASP A 227 41.40 10.13 -10.21
C ASP A 227 42.69 9.81 -9.44
N TYR A 228 43.65 9.18 -10.10
CA TYR A 228 44.93 8.79 -9.50
C TYR A 228 45.93 9.95 -9.41
N GLU A 229 45.62 11.11 -10.00
CA GLU A 229 46.43 12.33 -9.96
C GLU A 229 46.01 13.33 -8.86
N LEU A 230 45.05 12.96 -8.01
CA LEU A 230 44.58 13.80 -6.89
C LEU A 230 45.69 14.13 -5.89
N ASP A 231 45.55 15.26 -5.21
CA ASP A 231 46.46 15.63 -4.14
C ASP A 231 46.23 14.80 -2.86
N PHE A 232 47.17 14.90 -1.92
CA PHE A 232 47.13 14.11 -0.71
C PHE A 232 45.91 14.43 0.18
N GLU A 233 45.41 15.67 0.18
CA GLU A 233 44.28 16.09 1.01
C GLU A 233 42.97 15.52 0.47
N GLU A 234 42.80 15.55 -0.85
CA GLU A 234 41.65 14.95 -1.55
C GLU A 234 41.65 13.42 -1.38
N LEU A 235 42.81 12.77 -1.57
CA LEU A 235 42.96 11.32 -1.36
C LEU A 235 42.60 10.92 0.09
N PHE A 236 43.05 11.68 1.08
CA PHE A 236 42.74 11.42 2.47
C PHE A 236 41.23 11.54 2.76
N THR A 237 40.57 12.55 2.18
CA THR A 237 39.12 12.75 2.31
C THR A 237 38.32 11.61 1.68
N ILE A 238 38.73 11.18 0.48
CA ILE A 238 38.13 10.03 -0.20
C ILE A 238 38.30 8.76 0.64
N GLN A 239 39.51 8.49 1.14
CA GLN A 239 39.78 7.33 1.98
C GLN A 239 38.91 7.34 3.24
N ALA A 240 38.77 8.48 3.92
CA ALA A 240 37.93 8.61 5.10
C ALA A 240 36.45 8.28 4.79
N THR A 241 35.94 8.78 3.66
CA THR A 241 34.57 8.53 3.20
C THR A 241 34.33 7.04 2.91
N VAL A 242 35.27 6.40 2.20
CA VAL A 242 35.20 4.97 1.90
C VAL A 242 35.23 4.12 3.18
N MET A 243 36.09 4.46 4.13
CA MET A 243 36.16 3.77 5.43
C MET A 243 34.85 3.93 6.22
N GLU A 244 34.20 5.09 6.17
CA GLU A 244 32.89 5.30 6.80
C GLU A 244 31.79 4.43 6.17
N LEU A 245 31.78 4.32 4.84
CA LEU A 245 30.85 3.46 4.10
C LEU A 245 31.06 1.98 4.43
N PHE A 246 32.30 1.51 4.42
CA PHE A 246 32.63 0.13 4.81
C PHE A 246 32.33 -0.14 6.29
N GLY A 247 32.59 0.84 7.16
CA GLY A 247 32.21 0.79 8.57
C GLY A 247 30.69 0.69 8.76
N SER A 248 29.90 1.35 7.92
CA SER A 248 28.43 1.28 7.92
C SER A 248 27.90 -0.05 7.36
N ALA A 249 28.61 -0.63 6.37
CA ALA A 249 28.27 -1.94 5.80
C ALA A 249 28.52 -3.09 6.79
N LEU A 250 29.60 -3.00 7.57
CA LEU A 250 30.13 -4.11 8.36
C LEU A 250 29.12 -4.75 9.34
N PRO A 251 28.39 -4.01 10.20
CA PRO A 251 27.49 -4.61 11.18
C PRO A 251 26.37 -5.41 10.54
N ASN A 252 25.80 -4.89 9.45
CA ASN A 252 24.73 -5.52 8.70
C ASN A 252 25.25 -6.76 7.94
N MET A 253 26.46 -6.70 7.37
CA MET A 253 27.07 -7.86 6.71
C MET A 253 27.37 -8.98 7.71
N LEU A 254 27.92 -8.65 8.89
CA LEU A 254 28.17 -9.60 9.97
C LEU A 254 26.88 -10.24 10.48
N LYS A 255 25.81 -9.45 10.60
CA LYS A 255 24.48 -9.95 10.98
C LYS A 255 23.94 -10.91 9.92
N ALA A 256 24.02 -10.55 8.63
CA ALA A 256 23.63 -11.44 7.54
C ALA A 256 24.43 -12.76 7.55
N TYR A 257 25.74 -12.70 7.81
CA TYR A 257 26.60 -13.89 7.94
C TYR A 257 26.19 -14.77 9.12
N LYS A 258 25.96 -14.16 10.29
CA LYS A 258 25.53 -14.89 11.48
C LYS A 258 24.22 -15.64 11.26
N LEU A 259 23.30 -15.04 10.51
CA LEU A 259 21.98 -15.63 10.21
C LEU A 259 22.06 -16.68 9.08
N ASN A 260 22.97 -16.52 8.13
CA ASN A 260 23.19 -17.47 7.05
C ASN A 260 24.69 -17.61 6.70
N PRO A 261 25.47 -18.42 7.44
CA PRO A 261 26.93 -18.48 7.30
C PRO A 261 27.39 -19.21 6.03
N TYR A 262 26.48 -19.91 5.34
CA TYR A 262 26.78 -20.63 4.10
C TYR A 262 26.53 -19.78 2.86
N ARG A 263 26.17 -18.51 3.03
CA ARG A 263 26.01 -17.58 1.91
C ARG A 263 27.38 -17.06 1.46
N LYS A 264 27.88 -17.58 0.33
CA LYS A 264 29.18 -17.20 -0.24
C LYS A 264 29.32 -15.71 -0.46
N GLU A 265 28.27 -15.04 -0.94
CA GLU A 265 28.32 -13.61 -1.22
C GLU A 265 28.55 -12.78 0.05
N THR A 266 28.11 -13.28 1.20
CA THR A 266 28.36 -12.62 2.48
C THR A 266 29.82 -12.77 2.90
N LEU A 267 30.45 -13.93 2.67
CA LEU A 267 31.89 -14.11 2.90
C LEU A 267 32.74 -13.23 1.98
N VAL A 268 32.35 -13.13 0.70
CA VAL A 268 32.98 -12.21 -0.26
C VAL A 268 32.87 -10.77 0.25
N GLY A 269 31.66 -10.34 0.62
CA GLY A 269 31.41 -9.01 1.17
C GLY A 269 32.23 -8.71 2.42
N LEU A 270 32.29 -9.63 3.39
CA LEU A 270 33.09 -9.47 4.60
C LEU A 270 34.57 -9.35 4.30
N SER A 271 35.12 -10.18 3.40
CA SER A 271 36.53 -10.08 3.03
C SER A 271 36.86 -8.73 2.40
N GLY A 272 36.02 -8.23 1.48
CA GLY A 272 36.20 -6.92 0.85
C GLY A 272 36.08 -5.76 1.83
N ILE A 273 35.08 -5.79 2.71
CA ILE A 273 34.86 -4.77 3.74
C ILE A 273 36.06 -4.70 4.69
N TYR A 274 36.51 -5.83 5.24
CA TYR A 274 37.64 -5.85 6.16
C TYR A 274 38.96 -5.43 5.49
N PHE A 275 39.19 -5.85 4.25
CA PHE A 275 40.34 -5.40 3.46
C PHE A 275 40.32 -3.87 3.29
N GLY A 276 39.18 -3.30 2.92
CA GLY A 276 39.00 -1.85 2.78
C GLY A 276 39.15 -1.07 4.09
N LEU A 277 38.87 -1.72 5.23
CA LEU A 277 39.09 -1.17 6.58
C LEU A 277 40.52 -1.40 7.10
N ASN A 278 41.41 -1.97 6.28
CA ASN A 278 42.80 -2.31 6.64
C ASN A 278 42.92 -3.34 7.80
N ASP A 279 41.91 -4.19 7.97
CA ASP A 279 41.92 -5.35 8.86
C ASP A 279 42.18 -6.62 8.02
N ILE A 280 43.45 -6.84 7.72
CA ILE A 280 43.89 -7.91 6.83
C ILE A 280 43.64 -9.30 7.43
N GLU A 281 43.80 -9.45 8.75
CA GLU A 281 43.58 -10.72 9.45
C GLU A 281 42.13 -11.18 9.31
N SER A 282 41.16 -10.29 9.58
CA SER A 282 39.75 -10.60 9.40
C SER A 282 39.40 -10.86 7.93
N SER A 283 39.99 -10.10 6.99
CA SER A 283 39.79 -10.34 5.56
C SER A 283 40.23 -11.74 5.15
N GLU A 284 41.46 -12.13 5.50
CA GLU A 284 42.03 -13.45 5.19
C GLU A 284 41.20 -14.58 5.83
N HIS A 285 40.72 -14.39 7.06
CA HIS A 285 39.84 -15.34 7.73
C HIS A 285 38.60 -15.68 6.90
N TYR A 286 37.86 -14.68 6.41
CA TYR A 286 36.66 -14.92 5.61
C TYR A 286 36.96 -15.46 4.20
N GLN A 287 38.11 -15.12 3.61
CA GLN A 287 38.57 -15.74 2.37
C GLN A 287 38.83 -17.25 2.54
N GLU A 288 39.45 -17.65 3.65
CA GLU A 288 39.66 -19.06 3.96
C GLU A 288 38.35 -19.81 4.21
N GLU A 289 37.38 -19.20 4.89
CA GLU A 289 36.07 -19.80 5.10
C GLU A 289 35.34 -20.02 3.76
N LEU A 290 35.39 -19.04 2.86
CA LEU A 290 34.81 -19.14 1.51
C LEU A 290 35.45 -20.30 0.74
N LYS A 291 36.79 -20.39 0.74
CA LYS A 291 37.51 -21.49 0.08
C LYS A 291 37.10 -22.85 0.63
N LYS A 292 37.01 -23.00 1.96
CA LYS A 292 36.57 -24.25 2.62
C LYS A 292 35.13 -24.61 2.24
N LEU A 293 34.26 -23.61 2.04
CA LEU A 293 32.88 -23.83 1.61
C LEU A 293 32.81 -24.32 0.16
N GLU A 294 33.58 -23.70 -0.74
CA GLU A 294 33.65 -24.09 -2.16
C GLU A 294 34.22 -25.50 -2.36
N GLU A 295 35.25 -25.87 -1.59
CA GLU A 295 35.84 -27.22 -1.64
C GLU A 295 34.86 -28.31 -1.19
N LYS A 296 33.93 -27.99 -0.27
CA LYS A 296 32.90 -28.95 0.19
C LYS A 296 31.81 -29.19 -0.83
N GLU A 297 31.54 -28.24 -1.74
CA GLU A 297 30.52 -28.40 -2.78
C GLU A 297 31.02 -29.20 -4.00
N GLN A 298 32.34 -29.25 -4.18
CA GLN A 298 32.98 -29.98 -5.28
C GLN A 298 33.21 -31.47 -4.98
N ASN A 299 32.99 -31.91 -3.73
CA ASN A 299 33.16 -33.28 -3.25
C ASN A 299 31.82 -33.92 -2.90
#